data_AF-A0A0B7FW14-F1
#
_entry.id   AF-A0A0B7FW14-F1
#
_cell.length_a   1.000
_cell.length_b   1.000
_cell.length_c   1.000
_cell.angle_alpha   90.00
_cell.angle_beta   90.00
_cell.angle_gamma   90.00
#
_symmetry.space_group_name_H-M   'P 1'
#
loop_
_entity.id
_entity.type
_entity.pdbx_description
1 polymer ?
#
loop_
_entity_poly.entity_id
_entity_poly.type
_entity_poly.pdbx_seq_one_letter_code
_entity_poly.pdbx_strand_id
1 'polypeptide(L)'
;MLDGSTPKTGKIWKKVALEFSYNNRTMKHEFLVSPVGHHSAIVGIKWLEQEQPEIDWPSRQLSFPIPHSTLANIAQEEEADKNPLEGIPTQYHAFAKVFREEEFHKLPPHRSYC
;
A
#
# COMPACT_ATOMS: atom_id res chain seq x y z
N MET A 1 -10.68 13.72 34.23
CA MET A 1 -10.79 13.20 32.85
C MET A 1 -9.38 13.16 32.25
N LEU A 2 -9.16 12.44 31.15
CA LEU A 2 -7.82 12.23 30.57
C LEU A 2 -7.15 13.54 30.07
N ASP A 3 -7.93 14.62 29.98
CA ASP A 3 -7.58 15.99 29.62
C ASP A 3 -7.36 16.93 30.83
N GLY A 4 -7.40 16.41 32.05
CA GLY A 4 -7.23 17.22 33.28
C GLY A 4 -8.49 17.93 33.79
N SER A 5 -9.65 17.80 33.13
CA SER A 5 -10.91 18.38 33.62
C SER A 5 -11.60 17.50 34.69
N THR A 6 -12.49 18.11 35.48
CA THR A 6 -13.23 17.40 36.53
C THR A 6 -14.32 16.49 35.93
N PRO A 7 -14.33 15.18 36.25
CA PRO A 7 -15.30 14.26 35.67
C PRO A 7 -16.70 14.56 36.22
N LYS A 8 -17.70 14.76 35.33
CA LYS A 8 -19.07 15.07 35.75
C LYS A 8 -19.93 13.86 36.15
N THR A 9 -19.61 12.62 35.76
CA THR A 9 -20.43 11.47 36.18
C THR A 9 -19.68 10.15 36.02
N GLY A 10 -19.73 9.32 37.05
CA GLY A 10 -19.21 7.95 37.07
C GLY A 10 -20.23 6.96 36.54
N LYS A 11 -20.07 6.56 35.28
CA LYS A 11 -20.15 5.17 34.80
C LYS A 11 -20.09 5.16 33.26
N ILE A 12 -19.18 4.35 32.74
CA ILE A 12 -18.96 4.13 31.30
C ILE A 12 -19.86 2.96 30.90
N TRP A 13 -20.79 3.16 29.95
CA TRP A 13 -21.82 2.13 29.66
C TRP A 13 -22.05 1.82 28.19
N LYS A 14 -21.41 2.52 27.26
CA LYS A 14 -21.66 2.33 25.83
C LYS A 14 -20.35 2.01 25.12
N LYS A 15 -20.40 0.92 24.36
CA LYS A 15 -19.35 0.51 23.44
C LYS A 15 -19.89 0.67 22.03
N VAL A 16 -19.12 1.24 21.12
CA VAL A 16 -19.52 1.50 19.74
C VAL A 16 -18.39 1.13 18.80
N ALA A 17 -18.71 0.47 17.69
CA ALA A 17 -17.75 0.27 16.62
C ALA A 17 -17.71 1.54 15.75
N LEU A 18 -16.56 2.21 15.73
CA LEU A 18 -16.33 3.38 14.90
C LEU A 18 -15.32 3.06 13.82
N GLU A 19 -15.54 3.62 12.65
CA GLU A 19 -14.61 3.60 11.54
C GLU A 19 -13.96 4.98 11.43
N PHE A 20 -12.64 4.99 11.27
CA PHE A 20 -11.89 6.22 11.05
C PHE A 20 -10.75 5.98 10.08
N SER A 21 -10.30 7.05 9.42
CA SER A 21 -9.25 7.01 8.42
C SER A 21 -8.05 7.85 8.82
N TYR A 22 -6.84 7.33 8.59
CA TYR A 22 -5.57 8.05 8.77
C TYR A 22 -4.57 7.59 7.71
N ASN A 23 -3.85 8.52 7.07
CA ASN A 23 -2.88 8.24 5.99
C ASN A 23 -3.39 7.24 4.95
N ASN A 24 -4.61 7.50 4.42
CA ASN A 24 -5.25 6.69 3.38
C ASN A 24 -5.54 5.23 3.78
N ARG A 25 -5.45 4.89 5.07
CA ARG A 25 -5.95 3.63 5.65
C ARG A 25 -7.21 3.89 6.46
N THR A 26 -8.21 3.06 6.25
CA THR A 26 -9.45 3.07 7.02
C THR A 26 -9.48 1.87 7.96
N MET A 27 -9.81 2.11 9.24
CA MET A 27 -9.77 1.10 10.30
C MET A 27 -11.07 1.17 11.11
N LYS A 28 -11.56 0.01 11.54
CA LYS A 28 -12.76 -0.12 12.36
C LYS A 28 -12.42 -0.73 13.71
N HIS A 29 -12.69 0.01 14.79
CA HIS A 29 -12.37 -0.38 16.15
C HIS A 29 -13.52 -0.12 17.12
N GLU A 30 -13.56 -0.86 18.22
CA GLU A 30 -14.56 -0.65 19.26
C GLU A 30 -14.07 0.35 20.31
N PHE A 31 -14.86 1.40 20.52
CA PHE A 31 -14.57 2.47 21.48
C PHE A 31 -15.52 2.44 22.67
N LEU A 32 -14.99 2.81 23.83
CA LEU A 32 -15.80 3.14 25.00
C LEU A 32 -16.24 4.60 24.92
N VAL A 33 -17.51 4.86 25.17
CA VAL A 33 -18.08 6.21 25.14
C VAL A 33 -17.99 6.83 26.53
N SER A 34 -17.21 7.90 26.63
CA SER A 34 -17.10 8.75 27.83
C SER A 34 -16.73 10.18 27.44
N PRO A 35 -17.05 11.18 28.27
CA PRO A 35 -16.45 12.51 28.12
C PRO A 35 -14.92 12.40 28.21
N VAL A 36 -14.21 12.73 27.12
CA VAL A 36 -12.73 12.67 27.02
C VAL A 36 -12.08 14.05 26.84
N GLY A 37 -12.86 15.13 27.00
CA GLY A 37 -12.35 16.50 26.94
C GLY A 37 -12.38 17.09 25.54
N HIS A 38 -11.29 17.73 25.15
CA HIS A 38 -11.13 18.40 23.85
C HIS A 38 -10.85 17.45 22.68
N HIS A 39 -10.63 16.16 22.97
CA HIS A 39 -10.37 15.16 21.94
C HIS A 39 -11.67 14.49 21.49
N SER A 40 -11.77 14.13 20.21
CA SER A 40 -12.92 13.38 19.69
C SER A 40 -12.84 11.89 20.00
N ALA A 41 -11.63 11.33 20.01
CA ALA A 41 -11.36 9.94 20.32
C ALA A 41 -9.94 9.78 20.86
N ILE A 42 -9.71 8.71 21.61
CA ILE A 42 -8.37 8.32 22.10
C ILE A 42 -8.16 6.86 21.68
N VAL A 43 -7.12 6.62 20.89
CA VAL A 43 -6.66 5.27 20.54
C VAL A 43 -5.63 4.81 21.56
N GLY A 44 -5.93 3.71 22.24
CA GLY A 44 -5.07 3.15 23.29
C GLY A 44 -4.19 2.02 22.79
N ILE A 45 -3.58 1.29 23.74
CA ILE A 45 -2.61 0.23 23.44
C ILE A 45 -3.19 -0.91 22.57
N LYS A 46 -4.47 -1.25 22.71
CA LYS A 46 -5.11 -2.28 21.88
C LYS A 46 -5.05 -1.95 20.38
N TRP A 47 -5.24 -0.68 20.04
CA TRP A 47 -5.15 -0.22 18.66
C TRP A 47 -3.69 -0.30 18.16
N LEU A 48 -2.72 0.08 19.01
CA LEU A 48 -1.30 -0.01 18.69
C LEU A 48 -0.85 -1.46 18.43
N GLU A 49 -1.29 -2.40 19.25
CA GLU A 49 -0.98 -3.82 19.10
C GLU A 49 -1.60 -4.43 17.83
N GLN A 50 -2.79 -3.97 17.43
CA GLN A 50 -3.51 -4.51 16.27
C GLN A 50 -3.01 -3.95 14.95
N GLU A 51 -2.88 -2.62 14.85
CA GLU A 51 -2.51 -1.96 13.60
C GLU A 51 -1.00 -1.85 13.41
N GLN A 52 -0.20 -2.11 14.47
CA GLN A 52 1.26 -2.08 14.50
C GLN A 52 1.88 -0.93 13.69
N PRO A 53 1.49 0.32 13.98
CA PRO A 53 2.06 1.46 13.31
C PRO A 53 3.50 1.72 13.77
N GLU A 54 4.28 2.34 12.92
CA GLU A 54 5.56 2.92 13.31
C GLU A 54 5.33 4.31 13.90
N ILE A 55 5.92 4.56 15.07
CA ILE A 55 5.81 5.84 15.78
C ILE A 55 7.19 6.50 15.82
N ASP A 56 7.29 7.66 15.16
CA ASP A 56 8.44 8.54 15.28
C ASP A 56 8.20 9.52 16.44
N TRP A 57 8.74 9.18 17.62
CA TRP A 57 8.52 9.94 18.85
C TRP A 57 9.05 11.38 18.81
N PRO A 58 10.26 11.66 18.29
CA PRO A 58 10.74 13.03 18.09
C PRO A 58 9.80 13.90 17.25
N SER A 59 9.32 13.40 16.11
CA SER A 59 8.44 14.16 15.21
C SER A 59 6.95 14.08 15.60
N ARG A 60 6.60 13.17 16.51
CA ARG A 60 5.23 12.83 16.92
C ARG A 60 4.36 12.42 15.73
N GLN A 61 4.96 11.76 14.75
CA GLN A 61 4.26 11.24 13.59
C GLN A 61 4.08 9.73 13.67
N LEU A 62 3.09 9.27 12.92
CA LEU A 62 2.72 7.87 12.81
C LEU A 62 2.65 7.48 11.34
N SER A 63 3.27 6.35 10.99
CA SER A 63 3.29 5.75 9.66
C SER A 63 2.91 4.29 9.71
N PHE A 64 2.59 3.72 8.54
CA PHE A 64 2.36 2.29 8.39
C PHE A 64 3.42 1.70 7.49
N PRO A 65 3.98 0.52 7.84
CA PRO A 65 4.91 -0.16 6.96
C PRO A 65 4.22 -0.47 5.64
N ILE A 66 4.86 -0.07 4.54
CA ILE A 66 4.44 -0.49 3.21
C ILE A 66 4.79 -1.98 3.12
N PRO A 67 3.83 -2.87 2.84
CA PRO A 67 4.17 -4.26 2.61
C PRO A 67 5.20 -4.28 1.48
N HIS A 68 6.37 -4.85 1.75
CA HIS A 68 7.43 -4.99 0.75
C HIS A 68 6.77 -5.63 -0.47
N SER A 69 6.53 -4.84 -1.53
CA SER A 69 6.12 -5.43 -2.79
C SER A 69 7.24 -6.40 -3.12
N THR A 70 6.94 -7.69 -3.23
CA THR A 70 7.88 -8.64 -3.84
C THR A 70 8.36 -7.95 -5.09
N LEU A 71 9.66 -7.60 -5.12
CA LEU A 71 10.26 -6.82 -6.19
C LEU A 71 9.70 -7.38 -7.49
N ALA A 72 8.86 -6.60 -8.17
CA ALA A 72 8.55 -6.93 -9.54
C ALA A 72 9.92 -6.95 -10.19
N ASN A 73 10.38 -8.12 -10.64
CA ASN A 73 11.58 -8.23 -11.43
C ASN A 73 11.27 -7.44 -12.70
N ILE A 74 11.53 -6.14 -12.66
CA ILE A 74 11.56 -5.29 -13.83
C ILE A 74 12.64 -5.96 -14.67
N ALA A 75 12.24 -6.48 -15.82
CA ALA A 75 13.14 -7.14 -16.75
C ALA A 75 14.35 -6.24 -16.94
N GLN A 76 15.49 -6.62 -16.35
CA GLN A 76 16.76 -5.99 -16.65
C GLN A 76 17.08 -6.37 -18.10
N GLU A 77 17.83 -5.53 -18.81
CA GLU A 77 18.43 -5.88 -20.10
C GLU A 77 19.23 -7.18 -19.91
N GLU A 78 18.59 -8.31 -20.19
CA GLU A 78 19.22 -9.61 -20.27
C GLU A 78 19.94 -9.62 -21.62
N GLU A 79 21.26 -9.83 -21.57
CA GLU A 79 22.10 -10.04 -22.75
C GLU A 79 21.37 -10.94 -23.74
N ALA A 80 21.15 -10.45 -24.95
CA ALA A 80 20.37 -11.15 -25.95
C ALA A 80 20.81 -12.61 -26.06
N ASP A 81 19.88 -13.54 -25.85
CA ASP A 81 20.16 -14.96 -25.96
C ASP A 81 20.82 -15.25 -27.31
N LYS A 82 21.90 -16.02 -27.30
CA LYS A 82 22.64 -16.42 -28.51
C LYS A 82 21.78 -17.30 -29.42
N ASN A 83 20.71 -17.91 -28.89
CA ASN A 83 19.77 -18.72 -29.64
C ASN A 83 18.31 -18.28 -29.40
N PRO A 84 17.89 -17.10 -29.91
CA PRO A 84 16.58 -16.51 -29.60
C PRO A 84 15.38 -17.30 -30.15
N LEU A 85 15.61 -18.39 -30.89
CA LEU A 85 14.59 -19.26 -31.45
C LEU A 85 14.43 -20.57 -30.67
N GLU A 86 15.26 -20.81 -29.66
CA GLU A 86 15.15 -21.97 -28.78
C GLU A 86 13.84 -21.91 -27.99
N GLY A 87 13.02 -22.96 -28.08
CA GLY A 87 11.69 -23.00 -27.44
C GLY A 87 10.58 -22.25 -28.19
N ILE A 88 10.89 -21.48 -29.24
CA ILE A 88 9.86 -20.84 -30.08
C ILE A 88 9.33 -21.85 -31.12
N PRO A 89 8.01 -22.03 -31.25
CA PRO A 89 7.44 -22.89 -32.29
C PRO A 89 7.86 -22.46 -33.70
N THR A 90 8.18 -23.43 -34.56
CA THR A 90 8.76 -23.20 -35.90
C THR A 90 7.91 -22.28 -36.79
N GLN A 91 6.59 -22.31 -36.64
CA GLN A 91 5.66 -21.41 -37.35
C GLN A 91 5.94 -19.92 -37.13
N TYR A 92 6.59 -19.56 -36.02
CA TYR A 92 6.96 -18.18 -35.70
C TYR A 92 8.39 -17.82 -36.10
N HIS A 93 9.20 -18.77 -36.60
CA HIS A 93 10.59 -18.50 -37.01
C HIS A 93 10.66 -17.52 -38.20
N ALA A 94 9.61 -17.45 -39.02
CA ALA A 94 9.48 -16.42 -40.06
C ALA A 94 9.51 -14.98 -39.50
N PHE A 95 9.18 -14.80 -38.22
CA PHE A 95 9.18 -13.53 -37.51
C PHE A 95 10.39 -13.36 -36.59
N ALA A 96 11.41 -14.23 -36.68
CA ALA A 96 12.66 -14.15 -35.89
C ALA A 96 13.28 -12.74 -35.88
N LYS A 97 13.13 -12.03 -37.00
CA LYS A 97 13.59 -10.64 -37.15
C LYS A 97 12.98 -9.68 -36.12
N VAL A 98 11.71 -9.85 -35.76
CA VAL A 98 10.99 -8.96 -34.83
C VAL A 98 11.54 -9.07 -33.40
N PHE A 99 12.14 -10.20 -33.06
CA PHE A 99 12.71 -10.46 -31.74
C PHE A 99 14.18 -10.05 -31.62
N ARG A 100 14.78 -9.47 -32.67
CA ARG A 100 16.14 -8.94 -32.60
C ARG A 100 16.15 -7.53 -32.02
N GLU A 101 17.24 -7.20 -31.34
CA GLU A 101 17.47 -5.90 -30.72
C GLU A 101 17.31 -4.74 -31.71
N GLU A 102 17.74 -4.90 -32.97
CA GLU A 102 17.64 -3.82 -33.96
C GLU A 102 16.20 -3.45 -34.34
N GLU A 103 15.23 -4.37 -34.20
CA GLU A 103 13.81 -4.10 -34.44
C GLU A 103 13.09 -3.64 -33.17
N PHE A 104 13.58 -3.99 -31.97
CA PHE A 104 13.00 -3.57 -30.70
C PHE A 104 13.02 -2.05 -30.51
N HIS A 105 14.08 -1.38 -30.96
CA HIS A 105 14.20 0.08 -30.88
C HIS A 105 13.40 0.85 -31.95
N LYS A 106 12.68 0.16 -32.84
CA LYS A 106 11.87 0.79 -33.87
C LYS A 106 10.41 0.81 -33.46
N LEU A 107 9.82 1.99 -33.48
CA LEU A 107 8.38 2.11 -33.30
C LEU A 107 7.64 1.42 -34.47
N PRO A 108 6.54 0.70 -34.20
CA PRO A 108 5.71 0.18 -35.26
C PRO A 108 5.18 1.34 -36.13
N PRO A 109 4.94 1.11 -37.44
CA PRO A 109 4.43 2.14 -38.33
C PRO A 109 3.12 2.73 -37.80
N HIS A 110 3.00 4.05 -37.91
CA HIS A 110 1.83 4.78 -37.44
C HIS A 110 0.56 4.28 -38.13
N ARG A 111 -0.40 3.80 -37.36
CA ARG A 111 -1.72 3.41 -37.88
C ARG A 111 -2.57 4.68 -38.00
N SER A 112 -3.11 4.94 -39.18
CA SER A 112 -4.13 5.98 -39.35
C SER A 112 -5.29 5.67 -38.42
N TYR A 113 -5.76 6.69 -37.70
CA TYR A 113 -7.01 6.59 -36.97
C TYR A 113 -8.13 6.48 -38.00
N CYS A 114 -8.85 5.35 -38.01
CA CYS A 114 -10.09 5.20 -38.74
C CYS A 114 -11.22 5.94 -38.04
#